data_AF-A0A2T6ABA5-F1
#
_entry.id   AF-A0A2T6ABA5-F1
#
_cell.length_a   1.000
_cell.length_b   1.000
_cell.length_c   1.000
_cell.angle_alpha   90.00
_cell.angle_beta   90.00
_cell.angle_gamma   90.00
#
_symmetry.space_group_name_H-M   'P 1'
#
loop_
_entity.id
_entity.type
_entity.pdbx_description
1 polymer ?
#
loop_
_entity_poly.entity_id
_entity_poly.type
_entity_poly.pdbx_seq_one_letter_code
_entity_poly.pdbx_strand_id
1 'polypeptide(L)' 'MFDAAPQLEVFPRDLEMRRVDPDRNMKRFYRMTVQHDLFGGSSLIREWGRIVTCSPESPRL' A
#
# COMPACT_ATOMS: atom_id res chain seq x y z
N MET A 1 -27.87 3.49 6.14
CA MET A 1 -26.96 2.44 6.62
C MET A 1 -25.95 2.23 5.51
N PHE A 2 -24.65 2.37 5.79
CA PHE A 2 -23.60 2.19 4.79
C PHE A 2 -23.59 0.72 4.39
N ASP A 3 -24.09 0.43 3.20
CA ASP A 3 -24.05 -0.90 2.60
C ASP A 3 -22.60 -1.14 2.16
N ALA A 4 -21.78 -1.50 3.13
CA ALA A 4 -20.42 -1.95 2.91
C ALA A 4 -20.51 -3.32 2.25
N ALA A 5 -20.74 -3.33 0.94
CA ALA A 5 -20.57 -4.54 0.15
C ALA A 5 -19.26 -5.19 0.60
N PRO A 6 -19.29 -6.43 1.10
CA PRO A 6 -18.11 -7.04 1.66
C PRO A 6 -17.08 -7.09 0.55
N GLN A 7 -15.93 -6.49 0.82
CA GLN A 7 -14.76 -6.67 0.01
C GLN A 7 -14.51 -8.17 -0.03
N LEU A 8 -14.81 -8.79 -1.17
CA LEU A 8 -14.68 -10.24 -1.34
C LEU A 8 -13.28 -10.61 -0.83
N GLU A 9 -13.16 -11.67 -0.02
CA GLU A 9 -11.90 -12.05 0.64
C GLU A 9 -10.71 -12.19 -0.34
N VAL A 10 -11.02 -12.40 -1.62
CA VAL A 10 -10.07 -12.47 -2.73
C VAL A 10 -9.40 -11.13 -3.09
N PHE A 11 -10.00 -9.99 -2.73
CA PHE A 11 -9.49 -8.65 -3.03
C PHE A 11 -8.99 -8.00 -1.73
N PRO A 12 -7.69 -7.98 -1.44
CA PRO A 12 -7.18 -7.36 -0.21
C PRO A 12 -7.40 -5.83 -0.23
N ARG A 13 -7.72 -5.25 0.93
CA ARG A 13 -7.82 -3.78 1.12
C ARG A 13 -6.47 -3.12 1.07
N ASP A 14 -5.45 -3.86 1.46
CA ASP A 14 -4.08 -3.42 1.63
C ASP A 14 -3.17 -4.26 0.74
N LEU A 15 -2.37 -3.58 -0.08
CA LEU A 15 -1.42 -4.18 -0.99
C LEU A 15 -0.06 -3.54 -0.78
N GLU A 16 0.95 -4.37 -0.52
CA GLU A 16 2.36 -3.95 -0.47
C GLU A 16 3.13 -4.63 -1.60
N MET A 17 3.83 -3.83 -2.40
CA MET A 17 4.66 -4.29 -3.49
C MET A 17 6.06 -3.72 -3.37
N ARG A 18 7.06 -4.53 -3.69
CA ARG A 18 8.47 -4.14 -3.69
C ARG A 18 9.06 -4.38 -5.06
N ARG A 19 9.77 -3.38 -5.58
CA ARG A 19 10.55 -3.51 -6.80
C ARG A 19 12.02 -3.34 -6.46
N VAL A 20 12.79 -4.41 -6.64
CA VAL A 20 14.23 -4.45 -6.42
C VAL A 20 14.90 -4.91 -7.71
N ASP A 21 15.70 -4.01 -8.29
CA ASP A 21 16.52 -4.27 -9.46
C ASP A 21 17.94 -3.75 -9.13
N PRO A 22 18.87 -4.65 -8.77
CA PRO A 22 20.23 -4.30 -8.35
C PRO A 22 21.04 -3.62 -9.45
N ASP A 23 20.91 -4.10 -10.69
CA ASP A 23 21.68 -3.64 -11.85
C ASP A 23 21.34 -2.19 -12.20
N ARG A 24 20.14 -1.74 -11.82
CA ARG A 24 19.66 -0.37 -12.03
C ARG A 24 19.70 0.52 -10.79
N ASN A 25 20.35 0.08 -9.70
CA ASN A 25 20.34 0.75 -8.40
C ASN A 25 18.89 1.16 -7.99
N MET A 26 17.94 0.25 -8.16
CA MET A 26 16.52 0.51 -7.99
C MET A 26 15.98 -0.32 -6.84
N LYS A 27 15.54 0.36 -5.78
CA LYS A 27 14.83 -0.24 -4.65
C LYS A 27 13.66 0.65 -4.29
N ARG A 28 12.45 0.24 -4.63
CA ARG A 28 11.22 1.01 -4.41
C ARG A 28 10.17 0.17 -3.70
N PHE A 29 9.36 0.82 -2.88
CA PHE A 29 8.15 0.24 -2.32
C PHE A 29 6.92 0.98 -2.87
N TYR A 30 5.81 0.27 -2.94
CA TYR A 30 4.49 0.78 -3.24
C TYR A 30 3.52 0.20 -2.23
N ARG A 31 2.74 1.05 -1.56
CA ARG A 31 1.65 0.66 -0.67
C ARG A 31 0.36 1.24 -1.21
N MET A 32 -0.69 0.43 -1.24
CA MET A 32 -2.00 0.82 -1.73
C MET A 32 -3.03 0.33 -0.75
N THR A 33 -3.84 1.24 -0.22
CA THR A 33 -4.90 0.92 0.75
C THR A 33 -6.22 1.52 0.31
N VAL A 34 -7.27 0.71 0.24
CA VAL A 34 -8.64 1.16 0.03
C VAL A 34 -9.28 1.44 1.38
N GLN A 35 -9.67 2.70 1.61
CA GLN A 35 -10.39 3.14 2.79
C GLN A 35 -11.80 3.61 2.43
N HIS A 36 -12.73 3.51 3.37
CA HIS A 36 -14.01 4.19 3.24
C HIS A 36 -13.83 5.70 3.42
N ASP A 37 -14.57 6.49 2.65
CA ASP A 37 -14.63 7.93 2.85
C ASP A 37 -15.82 8.34 3.73
N LEU A 38 -15.86 9.62 4.12
CA LEU A 38 -16.90 10.18 4.99
C LEU A 38 -18.30 10.23 4.32
N PHE A 39 -18.38 10.01 3.01
CA PHE A 39 -19.58 10.13 2.20
C PHE A 39 -20.14 8.77 1.77
N GLY A 40 -19.59 7.67 2.29
CA GLY A 40 -20.02 6.31 1.96
C GLY A 40 -19.44 5.78 0.65
N GLY A 41 -18.47 6.46 0.07
CA GLY A 41 -17.66 5.99 -1.05
C GLY A 41 -16.39 5.26 -0.61
N SER A 42 -15.42 5.21 -1.52
CA SER A 42 -14.12 4.57 -1.29
C SER A 42 -12.98 5.46 -1.80
N SER A 43 -11.96 5.60 -0.98
CA SER A 43 -10.73 6.34 -1.28
C SER A 43 -9.56 5.37 -1.38
N LEU A 44 -8.72 5.57 -2.41
CA LEU A 44 -7.48 4.82 -2.58
C LEU A 44 -6.30 5.66 -2.11
N ILE A 45 -5.67 5.22 -1.02
CA ILE A 45 -4.41 5.77 -0.53
C ILE A 45 -3.27 5.09 -1.28
N ARG A 46 -2.32 5.89 -1.77
CA ARG A 46 -1.12 5.43 -2.47
C ARG A 46 0.11 6.00 -1.80
N GLU A 47 1.00 5.13 -1.37
CA GLU A 47 2.28 5.48 -0.78
C GLU A 47 3.39 4.88 -1.63
N TRP A 48 4.45 5.64 -1.87
CA TRP A 48 5.59 5.16 -2.64
C TRP A 48 6.87 5.82 -2.15
N GLY A 49 7.97 5.09 -2.27
CA GLY A 49 9.27 5.63 -1.88
C GLY A 49 10.43 4.75 -2.28
N ARG A 50 11.63 5.23 -1.96
CA ARG A 50 12.88 4.47 -2.13
C ARG A 50 13.14 3.70 -0.83
N ILE A 51 13.49 2.43 -0.94
CA ILE A 51 13.90 1.64 0.21
C ILE A 51 15.37 1.99 0.49
N VAL A 52 15.61 2.77 1.54
CA VAL A 52 16.96 3.11 2.00
C VAL A 52 17.47 1.97 2.87
N THR A 53 18.66 1.45 2.57
CA THR A 53 19.24 0.31 3.30
C THR A 53 20.05 0.77 4.52
N CYS A 54 19.61 1.82 5.21
CA CYS A 54 20.31 2.35 6.38
C CYS A 54 19.33 2.42 7.56
N SER A 55 19.68 1.73 8.64
CA SER A 55 19.06 1.75 9.97
C SER A 55 17.86 0.81 10.23
N PRO A 56 17.78 0.16 11.43
CA PRO A 56 16.73 -0.80 11.83
C PRO A 56 15.31 -0.22 12.00
N GLU A 57 15.09 1.00 11.55
CA GLU A 57 13.82 1.74 11.63
C GLU A 57 13.24 2.13 10.26
N SER A 58 13.69 1.48 9.17
CA SER A 58 12.91 1.44 7.90
C SER A 58 11.43 1.25 8.23
N PRO A 59 10.51 1.97 7.55
CA PRO A 59 9.11 2.07 7.93
C PRO A 59 8.60 0.70 8.34
N ARG A 60 8.40 0.51 9.65
CA ARG A 60 8.16 -0.81 10.20
C ARG A 60 6.90 -1.34 9.54
N LEU A 61 7.05 -2.56 9.03
CA LEU A 61 5.96 -3.44 8.63
C LEU A 61 4.85 -3.43 9.69
#